data_AF-A0A2L0UGK7-F1
#
_entry.id   AF-A0A2L0UGK7-F1
#
_cell.length_a   1.000
_cell.length_b   1.000
_cell.length_c   1.000
_cell.angle_alpha   90.00
_cell.angle_beta   90.00
_cell.angle_gamma   90.00
#
_symmetry.space_group_name_H-M   'P 1'
#
loop_
_entity.id
_entity.type
_entity.pdbx_description
1 polymer ?
#
loop_
_entity_poly.entity_id
_entity_poly.type
_entity_poly.pdbx_seq_one_letter_code
_entity_poly.pdbx_strand_id
1 'polypeptide(L)'
;MSAAVPLDDDVAYVEPATLGLLKRRVPGQSVMEQLLDVHGTKDTRGLLARVFGVRPLAPDSRPWYWGALGERSVGRTLASLGPEWTVLHAVPVGEKSSDIDHVVIGPTGIFTINTKRHPGQDVWTAKGTFLVAGTRYPYIRNSEHEAARAGKLLSAAVLNSVSVSAAIVVVGARQVTVKEKHRSVSVVSENQLLRWLTRRPVVHTGQQVALLSAAAAQPSTWRRTAPALRDPADVVGPFEALDRLVDQARRRRIGWLLAVPAAFVASAAGVLPPF
;
A
#
# COMPACT_ATOMS: atom_id res chain seq x y z
N MET A 1 23.10 -62.34 -3.12
CA MET A 1 24.00 -61.17 -3.00
C MET A 1 23.23 -59.96 -3.48
N SER A 2 22.61 -59.21 -2.57
CA SER A 2 21.82 -58.02 -2.88
C SER A 2 22.76 -56.82 -2.80
N ALA A 3 23.06 -56.20 -3.93
CA ALA A 3 23.91 -55.02 -3.98
C ALA A 3 23.16 -53.84 -3.33
N ALA A 4 23.81 -53.22 -2.35
CA ALA A 4 23.36 -51.96 -1.77
C ALA A 4 23.43 -50.86 -2.84
N VAL A 5 22.31 -50.18 -3.06
CA VAL A 5 22.26 -48.95 -3.86
C VAL A 5 22.87 -47.84 -2.99
N PRO A 6 23.92 -47.13 -3.44
CA PRO A 6 24.48 -46.03 -2.69
C PRO A 6 23.48 -44.86 -2.67
N LEU A 7 23.28 -44.28 -1.50
CA LEU A 7 22.56 -43.02 -1.34
C LEU A 7 23.45 -41.92 -1.91
N ASP A 8 23.00 -41.26 -2.98
CA ASP A 8 23.63 -40.03 -3.49
C ASP A 8 23.46 -38.91 -2.43
N ASP A 9 24.44 -38.82 -1.55
CA ASP A 9 24.72 -37.65 -0.72
C ASP A 9 25.36 -36.57 -1.62
N ASP A 10 24.54 -35.73 -2.28
CA ASP A 10 24.85 -34.32 -2.63
C ASP A 10 23.81 -33.68 -3.58
N VAL A 11 22.51 -33.81 -3.27
CA VAL A 11 21.55 -32.85 -3.84
C VAL A 11 21.61 -31.59 -2.97
N ALA A 12 22.57 -30.71 -3.27
CA ALA A 12 22.58 -29.36 -2.73
C ALA A 12 21.19 -28.75 -2.97
N TYR A 13 20.45 -28.50 -1.89
CA TYR A 13 19.16 -27.83 -1.96
C TYR A 13 19.41 -26.42 -2.51
N VAL A 14 19.24 -26.23 -3.82
CA VAL A 14 19.20 -24.92 -4.43
C VAL A 14 17.88 -24.30 -4.00
N GLU A 15 17.94 -23.30 -3.12
CA GLU A 15 16.75 -22.52 -2.78
C GLU A 15 16.05 -22.09 -4.07
N PRO A 16 14.74 -22.37 -4.23
CA PRO A 16 14.02 -21.96 -5.42
C PRO A 16 14.21 -20.45 -5.61
N ALA A 17 14.48 -20.00 -6.84
CA ALA A 17 14.64 -18.57 -7.16
C ALA A 17 13.43 -17.71 -6.72
N THR A 18 12.30 -18.35 -6.39
CA THR A 18 11.06 -17.74 -5.93
C THR A 18 10.91 -17.66 -4.41
N LEU A 19 11.82 -18.25 -3.62
CA LEU A 19 11.68 -18.33 -2.18
C LEU A 19 11.67 -16.94 -1.54
N GLY A 20 10.57 -16.63 -0.86
CA GLY A 20 10.45 -15.38 -0.11
C GLY A 20 10.45 -14.11 -0.97
N LEU A 21 10.20 -14.20 -2.28
CA LEU A 21 10.21 -13.04 -3.19
C LEU A 21 9.31 -11.90 -2.72
N LEU A 22 8.21 -12.20 -2.05
CA LEU A 22 7.29 -11.16 -1.58
C LEU A 22 7.87 -10.30 -0.45
N LYS A 23 8.92 -10.76 0.26
CA LYS A 23 9.64 -9.93 1.25
C LYS A 23 10.40 -8.78 0.60
N ARG A 24 10.70 -8.87 -0.70
CA ARG A 24 11.41 -7.81 -1.44
C ARG A 24 10.47 -6.71 -1.91
N ARG A 25 9.16 -6.95 -1.94
CA ARG A 25 8.20 -5.95 -2.41
C ARG A 25 8.09 -4.78 -1.45
N VAL A 26 7.90 -3.60 -2.02
CA VAL A 26 7.81 -2.34 -1.26
C VAL A 26 6.35 -1.88 -1.10
N PRO A 27 6.03 -1.07 -0.08
CA PRO A 27 4.71 -0.48 0.08
C PRO A 27 4.30 0.31 -1.18
N GLY A 28 3.09 0.06 -1.70
CA GLY A 28 2.60 0.76 -2.89
C GLY A 28 3.14 0.21 -4.21
N GLN A 29 3.91 -0.89 -4.25
CA GLN A 29 4.56 -1.32 -5.49
C GLN A 29 3.57 -1.53 -6.65
N SER A 30 2.48 -2.28 -6.45
CA SER A 30 1.53 -2.56 -7.55
C SER A 30 0.83 -1.30 -8.06
N VAL A 31 0.50 -0.36 -7.17
CA VAL A 31 -0.14 0.91 -7.57
C VAL A 31 0.86 1.86 -8.24
N MET A 32 2.14 1.79 -7.87
CA MET A 32 3.21 2.49 -8.59
C MET A 32 3.43 1.89 -9.98
N GLU A 33 3.42 0.56 -10.12
CA GLU A 33 3.48 -0.13 -11.42
C GLU A 33 2.33 0.33 -12.33
N GLN A 34 1.09 0.30 -11.83
CA GLN A 34 -0.09 0.76 -12.58
C GLN A 34 -0.03 2.25 -12.90
N LEU A 35 0.47 3.08 -11.98
CA LEU A 35 0.68 4.50 -12.24
C LEU A 35 1.62 4.71 -13.43
N LEU A 36 2.76 4.03 -13.44
CA LEU A 36 3.77 4.18 -14.49
C LEU A 36 3.28 3.64 -15.83
N ASP A 37 2.53 2.53 -15.80
CA ASP A 37 1.93 1.95 -17.01
C ASP A 37 0.85 2.88 -17.61
N VAL A 38 0.00 3.51 -16.78
CA VAL A 38 -1.06 4.44 -17.24
C VAL A 38 -0.53 5.83 -17.60
N HIS A 39 0.46 6.34 -16.86
CA HIS A 39 1.00 7.68 -17.09
C HIS A 39 1.77 7.77 -18.42
N GLY A 40 2.41 6.67 -18.84
CA GLY A 40 3.30 6.65 -19.98
C GLY A 40 4.63 7.40 -19.71
N THR A 41 5.62 7.15 -20.56
CA THR A 41 7.02 7.55 -20.30
C THR A 41 7.36 9.00 -20.64
N LYS A 42 6.41 9.85 -21.04
CA LYS A 42 6.72 11.21 -21.54
C LYS A 42 5.82 12.29 -20.93
N ASP A 43 6.43 13.13 -20.10
CA ASP A 43 5.85 14.41 -19.68
C ASP A 43 5.80 15.37 -20.88
N THR A 44 4.62 15.53 -21.47
CA THR A 44 4.38 16.39 -22.65
C THR A 44 4.27 17.88 -22.32
N ARG A 45 4.47 18.29 -21.06
CA ARG A 45 4.34 19.71 -20.65
C ARG A 45 5.45 20.57 -21.23
N GLY A 46 5.05 21.60 -21.99
CA GLY A 46 5.94 22.67 -22.45
C GLY A 46 6.52 23.53 -21.33
N LEU A 47 7.53 24.36 -21.66
CA LEU A 47 8.28 25.16 -20.69
C LEU A 47 7.39 26.09 -19.85
N LEU A 48 6.49 26.83 -20.47
CA LEU A 48 5.56 27.74 -19.76
C LEU A 48 4.64 26.96 -18.79
N ALA A 49 4.13 25.80 -19.20
CA ALA A 49 3.31 24.95 -18.34
C ALA A 49 4.07 24.50 -17.08
N ARG A 50 5.38 24.26 -17.18
CA ARG A 50 6.25 23.92 -16.05
C ARG A 50 6.47 25.12 -15.13
N VAL A 51 6.63 26.33 -15.68
CA VAL A 51 6.78 27.58 -14.93
C VAL A 51 5.53 27.88 -14.11
N PHE A 52 4.34 27.76 -14.71
CA PHE A 52 3.06 28.01 -14.02
C PHE A 52 2.59 26.85 -13.12
N GLY A 53 3.34 25.75 -13.05
CA GLY A 53 3.02 24.63 -12.16
C GLY A 53 1.80 23.82 -12.61
N VAL A 54 1.60 23.67 -13.93
CA VAL A 54 0.58 22.77 -14.51
C VAL A 54 0.83 21.34 -14.00
N ARG A 55 -0.25 20.66 -13.60
CA ARG A 55 -0.20 19.34 -12.98
C ARG A 55 0.42 18.32 -13.96
N PRO A 56 1.46 17.55 -13.56
CA PRO A 56 2.05 16.52 -14.41
C PRO A 56 1.11 15.32 -14.62
N LEU A 57 0.24 15.03 -13.65
CA LEU A 57 -0.61 13.85 -13.67
C LEU A 57 -1.92 14.08 -14.44
N ALA A 58 -2.12 13.25 -15.46
CA ALA A 58 -3.40 13.08 -16.13
C ALA A 58 -4.49 12.65 -15.13
N PRO A 59 -5.77 13.03 -15.35
CA PRO A 59 -6.87 12.67 -14.44
C PRO A 59 -6.92 11.18 -14.06
N ASP A 60 -6.72 10.30 -15.04
CA ASP A 60 -6.85 8.84 -14.88
C ASP A 60 -5.68 8.21 -14.09
N SER A 61 -4.53 8.88 -14.06
CA SER A 61 -3.35 8.46 -13.29
C SER A 61 -3.42 8.87 -11.80
N ARG A 62 -4.23 9.88 -11.46
CA ARG A 62 -4.26 10.45 -10.10
C ARG A 62 -4.66 9.46 -9.02
N PRO A 63 -5.69 8.61 -9.19
CA PRO A 63 -6.06 7.64 -8.17
C PRO A 63 -4.89 6.71 -7.80
N TRP A 64 -4.12 6.25 -8.78
CA TRP A 64 -2.94 5.41 -8.58
C TRP A 64 -1.83 6.12 -7.79
N TYR A 65 -1.53 7.37 -8.17
CA TYR A 65 -0.56 8.18 -7.43
C TYR A 65 -0.96 8.41 -5.97
N TRP A 66 -2.24 8.74 -5.72
CA TRP A 66 -2.73 8.92 -4.35
C TRP A 66 -2.77 7.61 -3.56
N GLY A 67 -3.08 6.49 -4.22
CA GLY A 67 -2.99 5.14 -3.64
C GLY A 67 -1.57 4.85 -3.18
N ALA A 68 -0.58 5.03 -4.07
CA ALA A 68 0.84 4.81 -3.76
C ALA A 68 1.33 5.63 -2.57
N LEU A 69 0.96 6.91 -2.49
CA LEU A 69 1.30 7.75 -1.35
C LEU A 69 0.64 7.27 -0.05
N GLY A 70 -0.58 6.75 -0.13
CA GLY A 70 -1.29 6.17 1.02
C GLY A 70 -0.55 4.95 1.53
N GLU A 71 -0.34 3.96 0.67
CA GLU A 71 0.29 2.69 1.02
C GLU A 71 1.73 2.89 1.50
N ARG A 72 2.49 3.82 0.92
CA ARG A 72 3.83 4.18 1.45
C ARG A 72 3.76 4.78 2.85
N SER A 73 2.72 5.55 3.17
CA SER A 73 2.54 6.10 4.51
C SER A 73 2.24 5.01 5.55
N VAL A 74 1.32 4.10 5.22
CA VAL A 74 1.01 2.94 6.05
C VAL A 74 2.20 2.01 6.18
N GLY A 75 2.94 1.76 5.09
CA GLY A 75 4.17 0.98 5.10
C GLY A 75 5.24 1.53 6.04
N ARG A 76 5.45 2.86 6.05
CA ARG A 76 6.36 3.51 7.03
C ARG A 76 5.89 3.31 8.47
N THR A 77 4.59 3.38 8.71
CA THR A 77 4.02 3.10 10.04
C THR A 77 4.30 1.64 10.43
N LEU A 78 4.01 0.68 9.54
CA LEU A 78 4.23 -0.75 9.77
C LEU A 78 5.71 -1.12 9.94
N ALA A 79 6.65 -0.38 9.35
CA ALA A 79 8.09 -0.58 9.53
C ALA A 79 8.57 -0.34 10.96
N SER A 80 7.73 0.25 11.83
CA SER A 80 8.02 0.43 13.26
C SER A 80 7.62 -0.78 14.11
N LEU A 81 7.06 -1.84 13.52
CA LEU A 81 6.80 -3.09 14.23
C LEU A 81 8.11 -3.80 14.59
N GLY A 82 8.10 -4.53 15.71
CA GLY A 82 9.27 -5.27 16.18
C GLY A 82 9.60 -6.50 15.32
N PRO A 83 10.74 -7.16 15.60
CA PRO A 83 11.22 -8.31 14.82
C PRO A 83 10.30 -9.55 14.89
N GLU A 84 9.35 -9.58 15.82
CA GLU A 84 8.32 -10.60 15.94
C GLU A 84 7.21 -10.48 14.88
N TRP A 85 7.25 -9.44 14.05
CA TRP A 85 6.29 -9.20 12.97
C TRP A 85 6.93 -9.41 11.60
N THR A 86 6.15 -9.97 10.68
CA THR A 86 6.43 -9.95 9.25
C THR A 86 5.41 -9.07 8.54
N VAL A 87 5.89 -8.18 7.69
CA VAL A 87 5.05 -7.33 6.84
C VAL A 87 5.40 -7.63 5.39
N LEU A 88 4.39 -8.00 4.60
CA LEU A 88 4.51 -8.20 3.16
C LEU A 88 3.69 -7.10 2.48
N HIS A 89 4.23 -6.55 1.40
CA HIS A 89 3.59 -5.46 0.66
C HIS A 89 3.21 -5.90 -0.74
N ALA A 90 2.18 -5.27 -1.31
CA ALA A 90 1.77 -5.49 -2.70
C ALA A 90 1.59 -6.99 -3.00
N VAL A 91 0.90 -7.72 -2.12
CA VAL A 91 0.81 -9.18 -2.18
C VAL A 91 -0.15 -9.57 -3.31
N PRO A 92 0.33 -10.21 -4.39
CA PRO A 92 -0.48 -10.44 -5.57
C PRO A 92 -1.47 -11.57 -5.30
N VAL A 93 -2.78 -11.36 -5.48
CA VAL A 93 -3.80 -12.36 -5.14
C VAL A 93 -4.73 -12.71 -6.30
N GLY A 94 -4.99 -14.01 -6.51
CA GLY A 94 -5.90 -14.50 -7.56
C GLY A 94 -5.32 -14.38 -8.98
N GLU A 95 -6.17 -14.60 -10.00
CA GLU A 95 -5.72 -14.66 -11.40
C GLU A 95 -5.71 -13.29 -12.11
N LYS A 96 -6.44 -12.30 -11.59
CA LYS A 96 -6.52 -10.93 -12.14
C LYS A 96 -5.41 -10.04 -11.59
N SER A 97 -5.36 -8.76 -11.98
CA SER A 97 -4.42 -7.75 -11.44
C SER A 97 -4.78 -7.26 -10.02
N SER A 98 -5.42 -8.08 -9.17
CA SER A 98 -5.69 -7.71 -7.78
C SER A 98 -4.54 -8.05 -6.86
N ASP A 99 -4.26 -7.15 -5.93
CA ASP A 99 -3.27 -7.28 -4.89
C ASP A 99 -3.84 -6.84 -3.54
N ILE A 100 -3.21 -7.32 -2.48
CA ILE A 100 -3.46 -6.90 -1.09
C ILE A 100 -2.36 -5.92 -0.73
N ASP A 101 -2.73 -4.69 -0.33
CA ASP A 101 -1.76 -3.62 -0.07
C ASP A 101 -0.71 -4.10 0.94
N HIS A 102 -1.14 -4.63 2.09
CA HIS A 102 -0.24 -5.26 3.06
C HIS A 102 -0.84 -6.51 3.72
N VAL A 103 0.00 -7.52 3.93
CA VAL A 103 -0.27 -8.66 4.82
C VAL A 103 0.68 -8.57 6.00
N VAL A 104 0.11 -8.49 7.21
CA VAL A 104 0.86 -8.36 8.47
C VAL A 104 0.65 -9.62 9.30
N ILE A 105 1.73 -10.25 9.73
CA ILE A 105 1.73 -11.50 10.49
C ILE A 105 2.53 -11.26 11.76
N GLY A 106 1.97 -11.57 12.91
CA GLY A 106 2.67 -11.45 14.18
C GLY A 106 1.98 -12.17 15.32
N PRO A 107 2.43 -11.95 16.57
CA PRO A 107 1.98 -12.73 17.71
C PRO A 107 0.48 -12.63 17.98
N THR A 108 -0.15 -11.53 17.57
CA THR A 108 -1.57 -11.26 17.84
C THR A 108 -2.53 -11.67 16.72
N GLY A 109 -2.00 -12.23 15.62
CA GLY A 109 -2.79 -12.71 14.50
C GLY A 109 -2.21 -12.36 13.14
N ILE A 110 -3.03 -12.57 12.12
CA ILE A 110 -2.73 -12.27 10.72
C ILE A 110 -3.75 -11.27 10.21
N PHE A 111 -3.28 -10.27 9.48
CA PHE A 111 -4.08 -9.15 9.07
C PHE A 111 -3.87 -8.83 7.58
N THR A 112 -4.95 -8.61 6.84
CA THR A 112 -4.87 -7.82 5.60
C THR A 112 -5.14 -6.37 5.93
N ILE A 113 -4.29 -5.48 5.45
CA ILE A 113 -4.40 -4.04 5.67
C ILE A 113 -4.66 -3.40 4.33
N ASN A 114 -5.80 -2.74 4.21
CA ASN A 114 -6.18 -1.98 3.03
C ASN A 114 -6.10 -0.48 3.34
N THR A 115 -5.41 0.27 2.48
CA THR A 115 -5.12 1.68 2.67
C THR A 115 -6.10 2.54 1.89
N LYS A 116 -6.77 3.47 2.59
CA LYS A 116 -7.72 4.42 2.00
C LYS A 116 -7.32 5.85 2.30
N ARG A 117 -6.69 6.50 1.33
CA ARG A 117 -6.20 7.88 1.43
C ARG A 117 -7.28 8.88 1.05
N HIS A 118 -7.73 9.68 2.01
CA HIS A 118 -8.81 10.66 1.85
C HIS A 118 -8.43 12.00 2.49
N PRO A 119 -7.45 12.74 1.93
CA PRO A 119 -6.87 13.92 2.56
C PRO A 119 -7.90 15.02 2.80
N GLY A 120 -8.05 15.49 4.03
CA GLY A 120 -8.94 16.58 4.42
C GLY A 120 -10.44 16.26 4.41
N GLN A 121 -10.81 15.00 4.10
CA GLN A 121 -12.20 14.57 4.01
C GLN A 121 -12.68 13.97 5.33
N ASP A 122 -14.00 14.04 5.57
CA ASP A 122 -14.64 13.33 6.66
C ASP A 122 -14.99 11.91 6.24
N VAL A 123 -14.62 10.96 7.09
CA VAL A 123 -14.94 9.55 6.95
C VAL A 123 -15.91 9.15 8.05
N TRP A 124 -16.99 8.46 7.67
CA TRP A 124 -17.98 7.93 8.59
C TRP A 124 -18.25 6.47 8.27
N THR A 125 -18.39 5.62 9.28
CA THR A 125 -18.65 4.20 9.07
C THR A 125 -19.53 3.61 10.16
N ALA A 126 -20.49 2.77 9.76
CA ALA A 126 -21.41 2.02 10.64
C ALA A 126 -22.09 0.87 9.87
N LYS A 127 -22.47 -0.23 10.53
CA LYS A 127 -23.28 -1.33 9.95
C LYS A 127 -22.84 -1.79 8.54
N GLY A 128 -21.53 -1.92 8.31
CA GLY A 128 -20.97 -2.32 7.01
C GLY A 128 -20.99 -1.24 5.92
N THR A 129 -21.42 -0.02 6.25
CA THR A 129 -21.41 1.16 5.38
C THR A 129 -20.16 1.98 5.64
N PHE A 130 -19.46 2.40 4.58
CA PHE A 130 -18.33 3.33 4.64
C PHE A 130 -18.67 4.55 3.77
N LEU A 131 -18.68 5.74 4.37
CA LEU A 131 -18.94 7.01 3.71
C LEU A 131 -17.69 7.89 3.73
N VAL A 132 -17.41 8.55 2.61
CA VAL A 132 -16.41 9.62 2.52
C VAL A 132 -17.08 10.84 1.91
N ALA A 133 -17.12 11.95 2.64
CA ALA A 133 -17.79 13.18 2.19
C ALA A 133 -19.20 12.92 1.63
N GLY A 134 -19.99 12.09 2.32
CA GLY A 134 -21.35 11.71 1.92
C GLY A 134 -21.47 10.62 0.84
N THR A 135 -20.37 10.25 0.18
CA THR A 135 -20.37 9.21 -0.87
C THR A 135 -20.11 7.82 -0.27
N ARG A 136 -20.93 6.83 -0.64
CA ARG A 136 -20.80 5.43 -0.16
C ARG A 136 -19.77 4.64 -0.95
N TYR A 137 -18.91 3.92 -0.23
CA TYR A 137 -17.90 3.03 -0.78
C TYR A 137 -18.07 1.59 -0.26
N PRO A 138 -17.79 0.57 -1.10
CA PRO A 138 -17.93 -0.84 -0.72
C PRO A 138 -16.72 -1.38 0.08
N TYR A 139 -15.93 -0.52 0.72
CA TYR A 139 -14.64 -0.90 1.30
C TYR A 139 -14.74 -1.98 2.38
N ILE A 140 -15.78 -1.95 3.22
CA ILE A 140 -15.97 -2.98 4.26
C ILE A 140 -16.14 -4.35 3.60
N ARG A 141 -17.13 -4.49 2.71
CA ARG A 141 -17.41 -5.74 2.01
C ARG A 141 -16.19 -6.26 1.26
N ASN A 142 -15.46 -5.38 0.57
CA ASN A 142 -14.27 -5.78 -0.19
C ASN A 142 -13.15 -6.28 0.73
N SER A 143 -12.93 -5.62 1.87
CA SER A 143 -11.92 -6.03 2.84
C SER A 143 -12.28 -7.36 3.53
N GLU A 144 -13.56 -7.63 3.76
CA GLU A 144 -14.03 -8.93 4.27
C GLU A 144 -13.71 -10.07 3.30
N HIS A 145 -14.01 -9.88 2.01
CA HIS A 145 -13.70 -10.88 0.98
C HIS A 145 -12.20 -11.08 0.81
N GLU A 146 -11.41 -10.01 0.92
CA GLU A 146 -9.95 -10.05 0.84
C GLU A 146 -9.36 -10.88 1.99
N ALA A 147 -9.74 -10.58 3.24
CA ALA A 147 -9.28 -11.32 4.41
C ALA A 147 -9.72 -12.79 4.38
N ALA A 148 -10.97 -13.07 4.00
CA ALA A 148 -11.47 -14.44 3.86
C ALA A 148 -10.68 -15.23 2.80
N ARG A 149 -10.37 -14.60 1.66
CA ARG A 149 -9.55 -15.20 0.61
C ARG A 149 -8.12 -15.46 1.10
N ALA A 150 -7.51 -14.49 1.77
CA ALA A 150 -6.17 -14.64 2.33
C ALA A 150 -6.10 -15.80 3.33
N GLY A 151 -7.08 -15.89 4.24
CA GLY A 151 -7.18 -17.00 5.18
C GLY A 151 -7.31 -18.35 4.50
N LYS A 152 -8.13 -18.47 3.46
CA LYS A 152 -8.26 -19.72 2.68
C LYS A 152 -6.95 -20.13 2.02
N LEU A 153 -6.24 -19.19 1.39
CA LEU A 153 -4.98 -19.44 0.69
C LEU A 153 -3.87 -19.84 1.67
N LEU A 154 -3.73 -19.12 2.78
CA LEU A 154 -2.77 -19.47 3.83
C LEU A 154 -3.10 -20.81 4.47
N SER A 155 -4.38 -21.10 4.73
CA SER A 155 -4.80 -22.39 5.31
C SER A 155 -4.38 -23.57 4.43
N ALA A 156 -4.57 -23.43 3.11
CA ALA A 156 -4.14 -24.44 2.16
C ALA A 156 -2.61 -24.60 2.13
N ALA A 157 -1.86 -23.49 2.22
CA ALA A 157 -0.40 -23.51 2.19
C ALA A 157 0.23 -24.15 3.44
N VAL A 158 -0.39 -23.97 4.63
CA VAL A 158 0.14 -24.52 5.90
C VAL A 158 -0.58 -25.78 6.37
N LEU A 159 -1.55 -26.29 5.61
CA LEU A 159 -2.38 -27.46 5.94
C LEU A 159 -3.06 -27.37 7.32
N ASN A 160 -3.41 -26.16 7.75
CA ASN A 160 -4.07 -25.89 9.02
C ASN A 160 -5.03 -24.71 8.89
N SER A 161 -6.04 -24.60 9.75
CA SER A 161 -6.99 -23.50 9.72
C SER A 161 -6.31 -22.17 10.09
N VAL A 162 -6.38 -21.19 9.18
CA VAL A 162 -5.81 -19.86 9.34
C VAL A 162 -6.91 -18.81 9.24
N SER A 163 -7.11 -18.05 10.33
CA SER A 163 -8.02 -16.91 10.36
C SER A 163 -7.26 -15.61 10.11
N VAL A 164 -7.78 -14.78 9.19
CA VAL A 164 -7.20 -13.49 8.84
C VAL A 164 -8.22 -12.40 9.12
N SER A 165 -7.81 -11.33 9.80
CA SER A 165 -8.65 -10.17 10.11
C SER A 165 -8.37 -9.03 9.13
N ALA A 166 -9.40 -8.31 8.69
CA ALA A 166 -9.21 -7.15 7.83
C ALA A 166 -9.11 -5.85 8.63
N ALA A 167 -8.23 -4.94 8.20
CA ALA A 167 -8.19 -3.56 8.64
C ALA A 167 -8.25 -2.59 7.45
N ILE A 168 -9.08 -1.57 7.55
CA ILE A 168 -9.03 -0.41 6.66
C ILE A 168 -8.32 0.71 7.40
N VAL A 169 -7.18 1.13 6.87
CA VAL A 169 -6.40 2.24 7.41
C VAL A 169 -6.72 3.50 6.62
N VAL A 170 -7.31 4.47 7.30
CA VAL A 170 -7.67 5.76 6.71
C VAL A 170 -6.49 6.73 6.87
N VAL A 171 -5.99 7.24 5.74
CA VAL A 171 -4.82 8.13 5.69
C VAL A 171 -5.23 9.54 5.31
N GLY A 172 -4.82 10.53 6.13
CA GLY A 172 -4.99 11.95 5.86
C GLY A 172 -6.41 12.52 6.02
N ALA A 173 -7.39 11.72 6.43
CA ALA A 173 -8.74 12.20 6.71
C ALA A 173 -8.74 13.31 7.77
N ARG A 174 -9.62 14.30 7.62
CA ARG A 174 -9.83 15.34 8.64
C ARG A 174 -10.43 14.74 9.90
N GLN A 175 -11.37 13.81 9.73
CA GLN A 175 -12.01 13.10 10.82
C GLN A 175 -12.38 11.68 10.38
N VAL A 176 -12.23 10.71 11.29
CA VAL A 176 -12.71 9.32 11.12
C VAL A 176 -13.69 9.00 12.24
N THR A 177 -14.95 8.81 11.89
CA THR A 177 -16.03 8.50 12.83
C THR A 177 -16.51 7.07 12.63
N VAL A 178 -16.19 6.19 13.58
CA VAL A 178 -16.68 4.82 13.63
C VAL A 178 -17.84 4.77 14.63
N LYS A 179 -19.08 4.81 14.15
CA LYS A 179 -20.26 4.80 15.04
C LYS A 179 -20.55 3.42 15.62
N GLU A 180 -20.30 2.37 14.85
CA GLU A 180 -20.54 0.99 15.25
C GLU A 180 -19.39 0.11 14.76
N LYS A 181 -19.02 -0.91 15.55
CA LYS A 181 -18.00 -1.89 15.15
C LYS A 181 -18.54 -2.76 14.02
N HIS A 182 -17.69 -3.04 13.02
CA HIS A 182 -18.01 -4.03 12.00
C HIS A 182 -17.67 -5.44 12.50
N ARG A 183 -18.33 -6.45 11.94
CA ARG A 183 -18.20 -7.84 12.38
C ARG A 183 -16.78 -8.39 12.18
N SER A 184 -16.19 -8.12 11.01
CA SER A 184 -14.95 -8.75 10.55
C SER A 184 -13.87 -7.76 10.13
N VAL A 185 -14.16 -6.47 10.13
CA VAL A 185 -13.25 -5.40 9.67
C VAL A 185 -13.08 -4.35 10.75
N SER A 186 -11.85 -3.95 11.02
CA SER A 186 -11.60 -2.75 11.81
C SER A 186 -11.31 -1.57 10.90
N VAL A 187 -11.91 -0.41 11.20
CA VAL A 187 -11.55 0.85 10.54
C VAL A 187 -10.74 1.66 11.54
N VAL A 188 -9.50 2.00 11.17
CA VAL A 188 -8.56 2.70 12.04
C VAL A 188 -7.90 3.84 11.28
N SER A 189 -7.47 4.88 11.99
CA SER A 189 -6.57 5.89 11.42
C SER A 189 -5.11 5.40 11.46
N GLU A 190 -4.25 6.01 10.65
CA GLU A 190 -2.82 5.68 10.59
C GLU A 190 -2.14 5.68 11.97
N ASN A 191 -2.40 6.70 12.80
CA ASN A 191 -1.83 6.80 14.16
C ASN A 191 -2.38 5.75 15.15
N GLN A 192 -3.50 5.09 14.84
CA GLN A 192 -4.08 4.03 15.67
C GLN A 192 -3.58 2.64 15.27
N LEU A 193 -3.02 2.49 14.06
CA LEU A 193 -2.69 1.19 13.46
C LEU A 193 -1.77 0.34 14.33
N LEU A 194 -0.62 0.87 14.75
CA LEU A 194 0.35 0.11 15.55
C LEU A 194 -0.25 -0.35 16.87
N ARG A 195 -0.95 0.55 17.56
CA ARG A 195 -1.63 0.24 18.82
C ARG A 195 -2.70 -0.84 18.61
N TRP A 196 -3.46 -0.76 17.52
CA TRP A 196 -4.51 -1.71 17.19
C TRP A 196 -3.96 -3.11 16.85
N LEU A 197 -2.79 -3.21 16.23
CA LEU A 197 -2.10 -4.47 15.97
C LEU A 197 -1.55 -5.09 17.27
N THR A 198 -0.87 -4.27 18.08
CA THR A 198 -0.05 -4.75 19.22
C THR A 198 -0.83 -4.94 20.52
N ARG A 199 -1.93 -4.21 20.77
CA ARG A 199 -2.72 -4.34 22.02
C ARG A 199 -3.73 -5.49 22.04
N ARG A 200 -3.54 -6.48 21.17
CA ARG A 200 -4.40 -7.66 21.08
C ARG A 200 -3.77 -8.81 21.89
N PRO A 201 -4.56 -9.80 22.35
CA PRO A 201 -4.01 -10.99 22.97
C PRO A 201 -3.02 -11.69 22.04
N VAL A 202 -1.94 -12.23 22.61
CA VAL A 202 -1.00 -13.08 21.88
C VAL A 202 -1.68 -14.43 21.66
N VAL A 203 -1.79 -14.84 20.40
CA VAL A 203 -2.45 -16.08 19.96
C VAL A 203 -1.55 -16.97 19.12
N HIS A 204 -0.37 -16.49 18.72
CA HIS A 204 0.63 -17.24 17.96
C HIS A 204 1.98 -17.24 18.67
N THR A 205 2.62 -18.41 18.70
CA THR A 205 4.02 -18.55 19.12
C THR A 205 4.96 -18.02 18.05
N GLY A 206 6.21 -17.72 18.40
CA GLY A 206 7.23 -17.29 17.42
C GLY A 206 7.43 -18.31 16.29
N GLN A 207 7.37 -19.61 16.58
CA GLN A 207 7.45 -20.66 15.57
C GLN A 207 6.26 -20.65 14.60
N GLN A 208 5.03 -20.46 15.13
CA GLN A 208 3.83 -20.34 14.29
C GLN A 208 3.90 -19.10 13.40
N VAL A 209 4.35 -17.96 13.95
CA VAL A 209 4.56 -16.73 13.17
C VAL A 209 5.59 -16.98 12.06
N ALA A 210 6.71 -17.63 12.35
CA ALA A 210 7.74 -17.94 11.37
C ALA A 210 7.23 -18.84 10.24
N LEU A 211 6.48 -19.91 10.56
CA LEU A 211 5.87 -20.81 9.59
C LEU A 211 4.89 -20.06 8.67
N LEU A 212 3.95 -19.31 9.28
CA LEU A 212 2.95 -18.52 8.55
C LEU A 212 3.62 -17.47 7.65
N SER A 213 4.67 -16.81 8.16
CA SER A 213 5.43 -15.81 7.42
C SER A 213 6.20 -16.41 6.25
N ALA A 214 6.80 -17.58 6.43
CA ALA A 214 7.48 -18.30 5.36
C ALA A 214 6.51 -18.73 4.25
N ALA A 215 5.33 -19.25 4.62
CA ALA A 215 4.27 -19.61 3.67
C ALA A 215 3.71 -18.38 2.95
N ALA A 216 3.43 -17.30 3.68
CA ALA A 216 2.92 -16.06 3.10
C ALA A 216 3.93 -15.36 2.18
N ALA A 217 5.23 -15.52 2.41
CA ALA A 217 6.26 -14.89 1.59
C ALA A 217 6.41 -15.52 0.19
N GLN A 218 5.80 -16.69 -0.05
CA GLN A 218 5.83 -17.37 -1.35
C GLN A 218 4.78 -16.81 -2.30
N PRO A 219 5.13 -16.37 -3.52
CA PRO A 219 4.15 -15.98 -4.52
C PRO A 219 3.15 -17.10 -4.85
N SER A 220 3.60 -18.36 -4.82
CA SER A 220 2.78 -19.55 -5.10
C SER A 220 1.64 -19.77 -4.11
N THR A 221 1.76 -19.26 -2.87
CA THR A 221 0.67 -19.29 -1.89
C THR A 221 -0.54 -18.47 -2.35
N TRP A 222 -0.30 -17.39 -3.09
CA TRP A 222 -1.33 -16.43 -3.45
C TRP A 222 -1.85 -16.58 -4.88
N ARG A 223 -1.01 -17.14 -5.77
CA ARG A 223 -1.32 -17.38 -7.18
C ARG A 223 -0.73 -18.70 -7.65
N ARG A 224 -1.48 -19.40 -8.49
CA ARG A 224 -1.01 -20.64 -9.14
C ARG A 224 0.13 -20.36 -10.12
N THR A 225 0.04 -19.26 -10.86
CA THR A 225 1.07 -18.84 -11.82
C THR A 225 1.99 -17.82 -11.16
N ALA A 226 3.31 -18.04 -11.23
CA ALA A 226 4.29 -17.10 -10.72
C ALA A 226 4.14 -15.73 -11.41
N PRO A 227 3.90 -14.64 -10.67
CA PRO A 227 3.84 -13.32 -11.26
C PRO A 227 5.23 -12.91 -11.76
N ALA A 228 5.28 -12.20 -12.91
CA ALA A 228 6.46 -11.44 -13.29
C ALA A 228 6.59 -10.26 -12.33
N LEU A 229 7.31 -10.46 -11.22
CA LEU A 229 7.56 -9.41 -10.24
C LEU A 229 8.63 -8.47 -10.82
N ARG A 230 8.29 -7.18 -10.98
CA ARG A 230 9.29 -6.15 -11.30
C ARG A 230 10.18 -5.94 -10.08
N ASP A 231 11.46 -5.64 -10.33
CA ASP A 231 12.38 -5.24 -9.27
C ASP A 231 11.87 -3.94 -8.63
N PRO A 232 11.83 -3.84 -7.30
CA PRO A 232 11.46 -2.60 -6.62
C PRO A 232 12.24 -1.37 -7.12
N ALA A 233 13.53 -1.53 -7.46
CA ALA A 233 14.37 -0.44 -7.95
C ALA A 233 13.83 0.17 -9.25
N ASP A 234 13.30 -0.66 -10.15
CA ASP A 234 12.73 -0.26 -11.45
C ASP A 234 11.41 0.51 -11.31
N VAL A 235 10.76 0.42 -10.14
CA VAL A 235 9.45 1.04 -9.88
C VAL A 235 9.60 2.27 -8.98
N VAL A 236 10.39 2.17 -7.91
CA VAL A 236 10.54 3.22 -6.90
C VAL A 236 11.23 4.45 -7.49
N GLY A 237 12.33 4.27 -8.22
CA GLY A 237 13.09 5.38 -8.80
C GLY A 237 12.23 6.28 -9.72
N PRO A 238 11.55 5.71 -10.73
CA PRO A 238 10.64 6.46 -11.59
C PRO A 238 9.47 7.10 -10.83
N PHE A 239 8.89 6.40 -9.85
CA PHE A 239 7.82 6.97 -9.02
C PHE A 239 8.31 8.20 -8.25
N GLU A 240 9.48 8.14 -7.61
CA GLU A 240 10.03 9.27 -6.86
C GLU A 240 10.37 10.46 -7.75
N ALA A 241 10.83 10.20 -8.98
CA ALA A 241 11.03 11.25 -9.96
C ALA A 241 9.70 11.96 -10.29
N LEU A 242 8.63 11.19 -10.51
CA LEU A 242 7.29 11.71 -10.76
C LEU A 242 6.73 12.47 -9.54
N ASP A 243 6.92 11.94 -8.34
CA ASP A 243 6.51 12.56 -7.08
C ASP A 243 7.16 13.94 -6.90
N ARG A 244 8.48 14.04 -7.13
CA ARG A 244 9.21 15.32 -7.13
C ARG A 244 8.63 16.31 -8.14
N LEU A 245 8.24 15.86 -9.34
CA LEU A 245 7.62 16.73 -10.36
C LEU A 245 6.24 17.23 -9.93
N VAL A 246 5.43 16.38 -9.30
CA VAL A 246 4.11 16.75 -8.74
C VAL A 246 4.28 17.81 -7.67
N ASP A 247 5.22 17.61 -6.75
CA ASP A 247 5.52 18.52 -5.66
C ASP A 247 6.07 19.87 -6.13
N GLN A 248 7.00 19.87 -7.08
CA GLN A 248 7.50 21.09 -7.69
C GLN A 248 6.36 21.88 -8.37
N ALA A 249 5.50 21.21 -9.13
CA ALA A 249 4.36 21.84 -9.78
C ALA A 249 3.36 22.43 -8.75
N ARG A 250 3.13 21.71 -7.64
CA ARG A 250 2.31 22.21 -6.53
C ARG A 250 2.92 23.45 -5.88
N ARG A 251 4.22 23.44 -5.56
CA ARG A 251 4.92 24.59 -4.95
C ARG A 251 4.89 25.81 -5.87
N ARG A 252 5.16 25.64 -7.17
CA ARG A 252 5.08 26.72 -8.15
C ARG A 252 3.68 27.34 -8.22
N ARG A 253 2.63 26.49 -8.25
CA ARG A 253 1.25 26.98 -8.25
C ARG A 253 0.91 27.79 -7.00
N ILE A 254 1.32 27.32 -5.82
CA ILE A 254 1.14 28.06 -4.56
C ILE A 254 1.92 29.38 -4.61
N GLY A 255 3.17 29.35 -5.09
CA GLY A 255 3.98 30.56 -5.26
C GLY A 255 3.32 31.60 -6.17
N TRP A 256 2.77 31.19 -7.32
CA TRP A 256 2.03 32.09 -8.21
C TRP A 256 0.76 32.63 -7.57
N LEU A 257 0.01 31.81 -6.81
CA LEU A 257 -1.17 32.27 -6.07
C LEU A 257 -0.82 33.34 -5.02
N LEU A 258 0.37 33.30 -4.44
CA LEU A 258 0.85 34.30 -3.48
C LEU A 258 1.47 35.53 -4.16
N ALA A 259 2.17 35.34 -5.29
CA ALA A 259 2.88 36.41 -6.00
C ALA A 259 1.95 37.35 -6.77
N VAL A 260 0.87 36.83 -7.37
CA VAL A 260 -0.09 37.64 -8.15
C VAL A 260 -0.77 38.72 -7.30
N PRO A 261 -1.30 38.43 -6.09
CA PRO A 261 -1.80 39.47 -5.18
C PRO A 261 -0.72 40.44 -4.72
N ALA A 262 0.50 39.96 -4.43
CA ALA A 262 1.60 40.81 -3.97
C ALA A 262 2.04 41.83 -5.03
N ALA A 263 2.09 41.44 -6.30
CA ALA A 263 2.39 42.35 -7.41
C ALA A 263 1.28 43.41 -7.60
N PHE A 264 0.01 43.03 -7.38
CA PHE A 264 -1.12 43.95 -7.45
C PHE A 264 -1.08 44.98 -6.31
N VAL A 265 -0.77 44.54 -5.08
CA VAL A 265 -0.61 45.43 -3.92
C VAL A 265 0.60 46.36 -4.08
N ALA A 266 1.75 45.86 -4.55
CA ALA A 266 2.94 46.68 -4.80
C ALA A 266 2.71 47.72 -5.91
N SER A 267 1.94 47.36 -6.95
CA SER A 267 1.54 48.30 -8.02
C SER A 267 0.54 49.34 -7.53
N ALA A 268 -0.43 48.95 -6.69
CA ALA A 268 -1.41 49.86 -6.10
C ALA A 268 -0.79 50.80 -5.04
N ALA A 269 0.29 50.37 -4.38
CA ALA A 269 1.02 51.18 -3.40
C ALA A 269 2.08 52.11 -4.01
N GLY A 270 2.24 52.14 -5.34
CA GLY A 270 3.12 53.10 -6.03
C GLY A 270 4.63 52.87 -5.83
N VAL A 271 5.06 51.65 -5.50
CA VAL A 271 6.48 51.33 -5.18
C VAL A 271 7.29 50.90 -6.43
N LEU A 272 6.84 51.25 -7.63
CA LEU A 272 7.67 51.11 -8.84
C LEU A 272 8.30 52.47 -9.17
N PRO A 273 9.64 52.57 -9.33
CA PRO A 273 10.25 53.82 -9.74
C PRO A 273 9.77 54.19 -11.15
N PRO A 274 9.58 55.48 -11.46
CA PRO A 274 9.43 55.91 -12.84
C PRO A 274 10.75 55.60 -13.56
N PHE A 275 10.62 55.23 -14.84
CA PHE A 275 11.67 54.81 -15.79
C PHE A 275 13.07 55.40 -15.57
#